data_AF-A0A6V8PUX0-F1
#
_entry.id   AF-A0A6V8PUX0-F1
#
_cell.length_a   1.000
_cell.length_b   1.000
_cell.length_c   1.000
_cell.angle_alpha   90.00
_cell.angle_beta   90.00
_cell.angle_gamma   90.00
#
_symmetry.space_group_name_H-M   'P 1'
#
loop_
_entity.id
_entity.type
_entity.pdbx_description
1 polymer ?
#
loop_
_entity_poly.entity_id
_entity_poly.type
_entity_poly.pdbx_seq_one_letter_code
_entity_poly.pdbx_strand_id
1 'polypeptide(L)' 'MKKEGEIGWVMLIEYYQLRGWNPETGYPTRKKLEELGLGFAADRLNVP' A
#
# COMPACT_ATOMS: atom_id res chain seq x y z
N MET A 1 17.56 -24.82 -0.96
CA MET A 1 16.63 -24.05 -0.12
C MET A 1 16.19 -22.82 -0.90
N LYS A 2 14.90 -22.67 -1.16
CA LYS A 2 14.35 -21.69 -2.11
C LYS A 2 14.56 -20.26 -1.59
N LYS A 3 15.28 -19.43 -2.37
CA LYS A 3 15.41 -17.98 -2.17
C LYS A 3 14.62 -17.16 -3.20
N GLU A 4 13.77 -17.79 -4.01
CA GLU A 4 13.00 -17.07 -5.04
C GLU A 4 11.81 -16.29 -4.44
N GLY A 5 11.31 -16.66 -3.25
CA GLY A 5 10.20 -15.97 -2.60
C GLY A 5 10.57 -14.64 -1.94
N GLU A 6 11.74 -14.56 -1.30
CA GLU A 6 12.14 -13.39 -0.49
C GLU A 6 12.31 -12.12 -1.33
N ILE A 7 12.81 -12.23 -2.56
CA ILE A 7 13.04 -11.07 -3.43
C ILE A 7 11.70 -10.44 -3.87
N GLY A 8 10.70 -11.27 -4.20
CA GLY A 8 9.38 -10.79 -4.60
C GLY A 8 8.68 -10.04 -3.48
N TRP A 9 8.82 -10.51 -2.24
CA TRP A 9 8.24 -9.85 -1.06
C TRP A 9 8.92 -8.52 -0.72
N VAL A 10 10.26 -8.47 -0.77
CA VAL A 10 11.00 -7.22 -0.52
C VAL A 10 10.65 -6.14 -1.55
N MET A 11 10.65 -6.50 -2.84
CA MET A 11 10.28 -5.57 -3.92
C MET A 11 8.85 -5.05 -3.78
N LEU A 12 7.91 -5.87 -3.28
CA LEU A 12 6.53 -5.47 -3.11
C LEU A 12 6.35 -4.49 -1.94
N ILE A 13 7.07 -4.70 -0.83
CA ILE A 13 7.07 -3.79 0.32
C ILE A 13 7.61 -2.42 -0.08
N GLU A 14 8.75 -2.39 -0.77
CA GLU A 14 9.36 -1.15 -1.27
C GLU A 14 8.43 -0.42 -2.24
N TYR A 15 7.76 -1.17 -3.13
CA TYR A 15 6.77 -0.61 -4.04
C TYR A 15 5.60 0.05 -3.29
N TYR A 16 5.03 -0.62 -2.28
CA TYR A 16 3.95 -0.05 -1.50
C TYR A 16 4.38 1.20 -0.73
N GLN A 17 5.55 1.18 -0.11
CA GLN A 17 6.09 2.34 0.60
C GLN A 17 6.32 3.53 -0.35
N LEU A 18 6.93 3.29 -1.52
CA LEU A 18 7.17 4.32 -2.54
C LEU A 18 5.86 4.98 -3.03
N ARG A 19 4.78 4.22 -3.08
CA ARG A 19 3.46 4.70 -3.51
C ARG A 19 2.64 5.35 -2.40
N GLY A 20 3.12 5.34 -1.15
CA GLY A 20 2.38 5.83 0.02
C GLY A 20 1.25 4.89 0.44
N TRP A 21 1.48 3.58 0.30
CA TRP A 21 0.55 2.51 0.64
C TRP A 21 1.03 1.77 1.90
N ASN A 22 0.10 1.17 2.63
CA ASN A 22 0.40 0.31 3.77
C ASN A 22 0.86 -1.07 3.25
N PRO A 23 2.09 -1.53 3.54
CA PRO A 23 2.59 -2.80 3.06
C PRO A 23 1.94 -4.03 3.71
N GLU A 24 1.29 -3.88 4.87
CA GLU A 24 0.58 -4.96 5.55
C GLU A 24 -0.77 -5.25 4.89
N THR A 25 -1.46 -4.21 4.40
CA THR A 25 -2.80 -4.34 3.80
C THR A 25 -2.80 -4.24 2.28
N GLY A 26 -1.74 -3.66 1.69
CA GLY A 26 -1.68 -3.32 0.27
C GLY A 26 -2.55 -2.13 -0.13
N TYR A 27 -3.14 -1.40 0.82
CA TYR A 27 -4.02 -0.26 0.52
C TYR A 27 -3.26 1.07 0.49
N PRO A 28 -3.64 2.03 -0.37
CA PRO A 28 -3.19 3.40 -0.23
C PRO A 28 -3.57 3.97 1.14
N THR A 29 -2.70 4.79 1.74
CA THR A 29 -3.04 5.52 2.97
C THR A 29 -4.16 6.52 2.71
N ARG A 30 -4.89 6.95 3.77
CA ARG A 30 -5.88 8.03 3.66
C ARG A 30 -5.30 9.26 3.01
N LYS A 31 -4.12 9.70 3.47
CA LYS A 31 -3.37 10.81 2.86
C LYS A 31 -3.22 10.61 1.35
N LYS A 32 -2.83 9.41 0.89
CA LYS A 32 -2.66 9.14 -0.54
C LYS A 32 -3.98 9.18 -1.31
N LEU A 33 -5.06 8.69 -0.71
CA LEU A 33 -6.39 8.76 -1.31
C LEU A 33 -6.87 10.22 -1.41
N GLU A 34 -6.67 11.02 -0.37
CA GLU A 34 -7.04 12.44 -0.35
C GLU A 34 -6.23 13.27 -1.35
N GLU A 35 -4.91 13.03 -1.47
CA GLU A 35 -4.05 13.63 -2.50
C GLU A 35 -4.56 13.39 -3.93
N LEU A 36 -5.23 12.25 -4.15
CA LEU A 36 -5.79 11.86 -5.44
C LEU A 36 -7.27 12.26 -5.62
N GLY A 37 -7.86 12.96 -4.66
CA GLY A 37 -9.29 13.30 -4.69
C GLY A 37 -10.22 12.10 -4.43
N LEU A 38 -9.71 11.03 -3.87
CA LEU A 38 -10.41 9.77 -3.58
C LEU A 38 -10.79 9.62 -2.09
N GLY A 39 -11.02 10.73 -1.38
CA GLY A 39 -11.39 10.70 0.04
C GLY A 39 -12.59 9.80 0.34
N PHE A 40 -13.58 9.75 -0.56
CA PHE A 40 -14.74 8.85 -0.44
C PHE A 40 -14.35 7.36 -0.35
N ALA A 41 -13.25 6.96 -0.98
CA ALA A 41 -12.76 5.59 -0.92
C ALA A 41 -12.12 5.32 0.44
N ALA A 42 -11.40 6.29 1.01
CA ALA A 42 -10.84 6.19 2.35
C ALA A 42 -11.96 5.97 3.39
N ASP A 43 -13.07 6.68 3.24
CA ASP A 43 -14.22 6.56 4.13
C ASP A 43 -14.93 5.21 3.98
N ARG A 44 -15.18 4.78 2.73
CA ARG A 44 -15.82 3.48 2.47
C ARG A 44 -15.00 2.28 2.96
N LEU A 45 -13.68 2.36 2.79
CA LEU A 45 -12.75 1.31 3.19
C LEU A 45 -12.34 1.41 4.67
N ASN A 46 -12.80 2.45 5.38
CA ASN A 46 -12.40 2.78 6.75
C ASN A 46 -10.87 2.82 6.92
N VAL A 47 -10.19 3.45 5.96
CA VAL A 47 -8.74 3.68 6.02
C VAL A 47 -8.49 4.81 7.03
N PRO A 48 -7.61 4.59 8.03
CA PRO A 48 -7.28 5.59 9.04
C PRO A 48 -6.55 6.80 8.43
#